data_AF-A0A0G3XDV9-F1
#
_entry.id   AF-A0A0G3XDV9-F1
#
_cell.length_a   1.000
_cell.length_b   1.000
_cell.length_c   1.000
_cell.angle_alpha   90.00
_cell.angle_beta   90.00
_cell.angle_gamma   90.00
#
_symmetry.space_group_name_H-M   'P 1'
#
loop_
_entity.id
_entity.type
_entity.pdbx_description
1 polymer ?
#
loop_
_entity_poly.entity_id
_entity_poly.type
_entity_poly.pdbx_seq_one_letter_code
_entity_poly.pdbx_strand_id
1 'polypeptide(L)'
;MIGRKLSAWQRAGLLDEQTVVAIRAYEADHARPLALWAAIGIGALAIGLGLVSVVAANWEDIPGRLRLAVHFAALAGLAALLWRVPRARADDRPWMQEAALFVFGVLGLTFFGHLGQVYQTSAPLWQPLSLWLVLFGPVLLLRGSSWLTAILFAGVIVWASWGFADPVRTQFGADRRPDVVIGLTTALPVLLAPLGAWMRERDARDGFWCRLEQLGFAYAIGCASLVAVASGFGEMDGDGLFSFGAQMAQVIVGLAAAALLVGARRGRSGQALGGAVAGAALTILLSRMIGDSQLAAGILFMALWVGVALAALYGGWRGVFQLAVAAVAVRLVILSFELASDLLTSGFGLILAGLLIFGIAWAAVRLSRRLAPERGEGA
;
A
#
# COMPACT_ATOMS: atom_id res chain seq x y z
N MET A 1 5.29 17.42 25.57
CA MET A 1 5.52 15.95 25.54
C MET A 1 6.90 15.55 26.10
N ILE A 2 7.97 16.30 25.82
CA ILE A 2 9.34 16.00 26.29
C ILE A 2 9.53 16.15 27.80
N GLY A 3 8.88 17.14 28.43
CA GLY A 3 8.95 17.35 29.88
C GLY A 3 8.49 16.14 30.71
N ARG A 4 7.43 15.44 30.27
CA ARG A 4 6.94 14.22 30.95
C ARG A 4 7.94 13.06 30.85
N LYS A 5 8.69 12.97 29.75
CA LYS A 5 9.75 11.97 29.54
C LYS A 5 10.99 12.31 30.37
N LEU A 6 11.45 13.56 30.35
CA LEU A 6 12.57 14.03 31.17
C LEU A 6 12.32 13.77 32.67
N SER A 7 11.13 14.09 33.17
CA SER A 7 10.75 13.78 34.56
C SER A 7 10.61 12.28 34.86
N ALA A 8 10.33 11.44 33.86
CA ALA A 8 10.33 9.99 34.03
C ALA A 8 11.76 9.43 34.06
N TRP A 9 12.65 9.94 33.21
CA TRP A 9 14.06 9.54 33.14
C TRP A 9 14.86 10.00 34.36
N GLN A 10 14.61 11.22 34.85
CA GLN A 10 15.20 11.71 36.09
C GLN A 10 14.76 10.86 37.30
N ARG A 11 13.46 10.52 37.39
CA ARG A 11 12.96 9.62 38.45
C ARG A 11 13.50 8.19 38.34
N ALA A 12 13.86 7.74 37.14
CA ALA A 12 14.50 6.46 36.91
C ALA A 12 16.03 6.49 37.16
N GLY A 13 16.59 7.63 37.58
CA GLY A 13 18.03 7.79 37.81
C GLY A 13 18.88 7.82 36.55
N LEU A 14 18.27 7.95 35.37
CA LEU A 14 18.97 7.93 34.08
C LEU A 14 19.65 9.27 33.76
N LEU A 15 19.19 10.36 34.38
CA LEU A 15 19.68 11.72 34.15
C LEU A 15 19.77 12.46 35.48
N ASP A 16 20.85 13.21 35.67
CA ASP A 16 20.99 14.13 36.80
C ASP A 16 20.25 15.46 36.54
N GLU A 17 20.17 16.29 37.57
CA GLU A 17 19.43 17.55 37.50
C GLU A 17 20.08 18.55 36.54
N GLN A 18 21.42 18.59 36.49
CA GLN A 18 22.17 19.46 35.57
C GLN A 18 21.92 19.09 34.10
N THR A 19 21.90 17.80 33.76
CA THR A 19 21.62 17.34 32.39
C THR A 19 20.19 17.64 31.97
N VAL A 20 19.21 17.52 32.89
CA VAL A 20 17.82 17.90 32.60
C VAL A 20 17.70 19.39 32.29
N VAL A 21 18.39 20.26 33.03
CA VAL A 21 18.41 21.71 32.78
C VAL A 21 19.08 22.01 31.44
N ALA A 22 20.22 21.39 31.13
CA ALA A 22 20.93 21.57 29.88
C ALA A 22 20.09 21.15 28.66
N ILE A 23 19.39 20.01 28.74
CA ILE A 23 18.49 19.55 27.66
C ILE A 23 17.32 20.51 27.50
N ARG A 24 16.74 21.03 28.59
CA ARG A 24 15.66 22.02 28.49
C ARG A 24 16.11 23.31 27.83
N ALA A 25 17.31 23.80 28.15
CA ALA A 25 17.88 24.98 27.53
C ALA A 25 18.12 24.76 26.03
N TYR A 26 18.70 23.61 25.66
CA TYR A 26 18.91 23.24 24.26
C TYR A 26 17.59 23.15 23.47
N GLU A 27 16.57 22.49 24.03
CA GLU A 27 15.25 22.38 23.39
C GLU A 27 14.52 23.73 23.29
N ALA A 28 14.71 24.63 24.24
CA ALA A 28 14.15 25.99 24.18
C ALA A 28 14.80 26.81 23.07
N ASP A 29 16.12 26.72 22.92
CA ASP A 29 16.90 27.42 21.89
C ASP A 29 16.69 26.83 20.48
N HIS A 30 16.39 25.52 20.41
CA HIS A 30 16.08 24.79 19.18
C HIS A 30 14.57 24.59 18.96
N ALA A 31 13.74 25.31 19.71
CA ALA A 31 12.29 25.24 19.56
C ALA A 31 11.92 25.69 18.16
N ARG A 32 11.45 24.75 17.31
CA ARG A 32 10.90 25.10 16.00
C ARG A 32 9.68 25.98 16.25
N PRO A 33 9.62 27.21 15.70
CA PRO A 33 8.51 28.11 15.92
C PRO A 33 7.29 27.60 15.15
N LEU A 34 6.63 26.59 15.70
CA LEU A 34 5.52 25.86 15.08
C LEU A 34 4.39 26.81 14.68
N ALA A 35 4.12 27.84 15.49
CA ALA A 35 3.13 28.87 15.18
C ALA A 35 3.53 29.69 13.94
N LEU A 36 4.81 30.07 13.80
CA LEU A 36 5.31 30.76 12.62
C LEU A 36 5.23 29.86 11.38
N TRP A 37 5.68 28.60 11.49
CA TRP A 37 5.59 27.64 10.39
C TRP A 37 4.14 27.32 10.01
N ALA A 38 3.23 27.25 10.98
CA ALA A 38 1.80 27.10 10.75
C ALA A 38 1.23 28.34 10.05
N ALA A 39 1.57 29.54 10.49
CA ALA A 39 1.15 30.79 9.86
C ALA A 39 1.66 30.90 8.41
N ILE A 40 2.94 30.57 8.17
CA ILE A 40 3.52 30.50 6.82
C ILE A 40 2.79 29.46 5.96
N GLY A 41 2.54 28.27 6.52
CA GLY A 41 1.83 27.19 5.84
C GLY A 41 0.41 27.59 5.46
N ILE A 42 -0.35 28.18 6.39
CA ILE A 42 -1.71 28.67 6.16
C ILE A 42 -1.71 29.80 5.13
N GLY A 43 -0.77 30.75 5.23
CA GLY A 43 -0.62 31.84 4.27
C GLY A 43 -0.33 31.34 2.85
N ALA A 44 0.62 30.41 2.70
CA ALA A 44 0.93 29.79 1.43
C ALA A 44 -0.27 29.00 0.85
N LEU A 45 -1.01 28.30 1.72
CA LEU A 45 -2.18 27.53 1.33
C LEU A 45 -3.33 28.44 0.89
N ALA A 46 -3.55 29.56 1.58
CA ALA A 46 -4.53 30.58 1.21
C ALA A 46 -4.19 31.24 -0.14
N ILE A 47 -2.91 31.56 -0.38
CA ILE A 47 -2.45 32.07 -1.68
C ILE A 47 -2.69 31.02 -2.77
N GLY A 48 -2.33 29.76 -2.51
CA GLY A 48 -2.54 28.65 -3.44
C GLY A 48 -4.01 28.46 -3.79
N LEU A 49 -4.89 28.40 -2.79
CA LEU A 49 -6.34 28.32 -3.00
C LEU A 49 -6.87 29.55 -3.75
N GLY A 50 -6.45 30.75 -3.38
CA GLY A 50 -6.85 31.97 -4.07
C GLY A 50 -6.49 31.93 -5.55
N LEU A 51 -5.28 31.48 -5.90
CA LEU A 51 -4.86 31.31 -7.29
C LEU A 51 -5.72 30.28 -8.03
N VAL A 52 -5.97 29.11 -7.42
CA VAL A 52 -6.85 28.08 -8.00
C VAL A 52 -8.26 28.63 -8.19
N SER A 53 -8.80 29.37 -7.23
CA SER A 53 -10.13 29.99 -7.30
C SER A 53 -10.22 31.03 -8.41
N VAL A 54 -9.21 31.88 -8.58
CA VAL A 54 -9.18 32.86 -9.69
C VAL A 54 -9.16 32.15 -11.03
N VAL A 55 -8.32 31.12 -11.19
CA VAL A 55 -8.28 30.33 -12.44
C VAL A 55 -9.60 29.60 -12.68
N ALA A 56 -10.20 29.03 -11.63
CA ALA A 56 -11.48 28.32 -11.72
C ALA A 56 -12.63 29.27 -12.09
N ALA A 57 -12.66 30.49 -11.55
CA ALA A 57 -13.67 31.48 -11.86
C ALA A 57 -13.63 31.95 -13.33
N ASN A 58 -12.46 31.88 -13.97
CA ASN A 58 -12.26 32.27 -15.38
C ASN A 58 -12.11 31.03 -16.29
N TRP A 59 -12.46 29.83 -15.82
CA TRP A 59 -12.13 28.57 -16.48
C TRP A 59 -12.73 28.44 -17.89
N GLU A 60 -13.94 28.93 -18.07
CA GLU A 60 -14.66 28.90 -19.35
C GLU A 60 -14.07 29.89 -20.36
N ASP A 61 -13.60 31.05 -19.89
CA ASP A 61 -13.03 32.11 -20.73
C ASP A 61 -11.62 31.78 -21.23
N ILE A 62 -10.89 30.90 -20.54
CA ILE A 62 -9.54 30.51 -20.96
C ILE A 62 -9.62 29.43 -22.04
N PRO A 63 -9.06 29.65 -23.25
CA PRO A 63 -9.07 28.65 -24.31
C PRO A 63 -8.42 27.33 -23.86
N GLY A 64 -9.04 26.20 -24.15
CA GLY A 64 -8.54 24.88 -23.72
C GLY A 64 -7.10 24.59 -24.15
N ARG A 65 -6.71 25.02 -25.36
CA ARG A 65 -5.33 24.89 -25.85
C ARG A 65 -4.33 25.68 -25.01
N LEU A 66 -4.71 26.87 -24.54
CA LEU A 66 -3.86 27.69 -23.67
C LEU A 66 -3.73 27.02 -22.29
N ARG A 67 -4.83 26.52 -21.73
CA ARG A 67 -4.80 25.76 -20.47
C ARG A 67 -3.85 24.55 -20.57
N LEU A 68 -3.93 23.78 -21.66
CA LEU A 68 -3.03 22.65 -21.91
C LEU A 68 -1.58 23.09 -22.10
N ALA A 69 -1.33 24.18 -22.83
CA ALA A 69 0.02 24.70 -23.04
C ALA A 69 0.67 25.12 -21.72
N VAL A 70 -0.08 25.79 -20.83
CA VAL A 70 0.40 26.18 -19.49
C VAL A 70 0.68 24.93 -18.64
N HIS A 71 -0.23 23.94 -18.66
CA HIS A 71 -0.04 22.70 -17.90
C HIS A 71 1.19 21.92 -18.41
N PHE A 72 1.38 21.83 -19.74
CA PHE A 72 2.56 21.22 -20.34
C PHE A 72 3.85 21.99 -20.02
N ALA A 73 3.81 23.33 -20.03
CA ALA A 73 4.96 24.15 -19.65
C ALA A 73 5.37 23.93 -18.18
N ALA A 74 4.40 23.77 -17.27
CA ALA A 74 4.68 23.41 -15.87
C ALA A 74 5.34 22.03 -15.76
N LEU A 75 4.85 21.04 -16.50
CA LEU A 75 5.46 19.71 -16.59
C LEU A 75 6.89 19.77 -17.14
N ALA A 76 7.11 20.47 -18.25
CA ALA A 76 8.42 20.61 -18.88
C ALA A 76 9.41 21.36 -17.98
N GLY A 77 8.96 22.43 -17.32
CA GLY A 77 9.78 23.18 -16.36
C GLY A 77 10.21 22.33 -15.17
N LEU A 78 9.30 21.53 -14.61
CA LEU A 78 9.61 20.64 -13.50
C LEU A 78 10.51 19.47 -13.92
N ALA A 79 10.28 18.89 -15.10
CA ALA A 79 11.17 17.89 -15.67
C ALA A 79 12.60 18.44 -15.87
N ALA A 80 12.72 19.66 -16.40
CA ALA A 80 14.01 20.32 -16.57
C ALA A 80 14.71 20.60 -15.23
N LEU A 81 13.96 20.99 -14.20
CA LEU A 81 14.50 21.17 -12.84
C LEU A 81 15.02 19.84 -12.29
N LEU A 82 14.23 18.77 -12.37
CA LEU A 82 14.60 17.43 -11.91
C LEU A 82 15.83 16.89 -12.66
N TRP A 83 15.96 17.20 -13.95
CA TRP A 83 17.11 16.83 -14.76
C TRP A 83 18.38 17.60 -14.36
N ARG A 84 18.26 18.91 -14.12
CA ARG A 84 19.39 19.78 -13.79
C ARG A 84 19.98 19.55 -12.41
N VAL A 85 19.18 19.06 -11.45
CA VAL A 85 19.67 18.79 -10.08
C VAL A 85 20.42 17.44 -10.08
N PRO A 86 21.77 17.43 -9.91
CA PRO A 86 22.55 16.20 -9.87
C PRO A 86 22.14 15.36 -8.67
N ARG A 87 22.20 14.02 -8.79
CA ARG A 87 21.82 13.10 -7.70
C ARG A 87 22.51 13.42 -6.37
N ALA A 88 23.83 13.67 -6.40
CA ALA A 88 24.60 14.00 -5.20
C ALA A 88 24.07 15.23 -4.43
N ARG A 89 23.63 16.27 -5.14
CA ARG A 89 23.05 17.48 -4.53
C ARG A 89 21.60 17.28 -4.07
N ALA A 90 20.95 16.28 -4.65
CA ALA A 90 19.59 15.93 -4.32
C ALA A 90 19.54 15.09 -3.02
N ASP A 91 20.60 14.33 -2.75
CA ASP A 91 20.81 13.63 -1.47
C ASP A 91 21.01 14.60 -0.29
N ASP A 92 21.49 15.84 -0.52
CA ASP A 92 21.56 16.88 0.51
C ASP A 92 20.17 17.36 0.96
N ARG A 93 19.16 17.28 0.08
CA ARG A 93 17.78 17.73 0.34
C ARG A 93 16.75 16.74 -0.23
N PRO A 94 16.69 15.51 0.32
CA PRO A 94 15.94 14.41 -0.29
C PRO A 94 14.44 14.73 -0.34
N TRP A 95 13.90 15.42 0.66
CA TRP A 95 12.48 15.80 0.72
C TRP A 95 12.06 16.72 -0.44
N MET A 96 12.94 17.59 -0.92
CA MET A 96 12.61 18.56 -1.97
C MET A 96 12.58 17.87 -3.34
N GLN A 97 13.51 16.95 -3.59
CA GLN A 97 13.47 16.08 -4.76
C GLN A 97 12.23 15.21 -4.75
N GLU A 98 11.89 14.59 -3.61
CA GLU A 98 10.72 13.74 -3.50
C GLU A 98 9.41 14.51 -3.72
N ALA A 99 9.29 15.70 -3.15
CA ALA A 99 8.16 16.57 -3.40
C ALA A 99 8.07 16.95 -4.89
N ALA A 100 9.19 17.32 -5.52
CA ALA A 100 9.23 17.64 -6.95
C ALA A 100 8.87 16.44 -7.84
N LEU A 101 9.34 15.23 -7.53
CA LEU A 101 8.99 14.01 -8.26
C LEU A 101 7.51 13.65 -8.10
N PHE A 102 6.98 13.78 -6.88
CA PHE A 102 5.56 13.54 -6.62
C PHE A 102 4.69 14.54 -7.37
N VAL A 103 5.01 15.84 -7.27
CA VAL A 103 4.29 16.90 -8.01
C VAL A 103 4.40 16.67 -9.52
N PHE A 104 5.56 16.27 -10.04
CA PHE A 104 5.74 15.93 -11.45
C PHE A 104 4.83 14.78 -11.88
N GLY A 105 4.77 13.71 -11.09
CA GLY A 105 3.89 12.58 -11.37
C GLY A 105 2.40 12.95 -11.30
N VAL A 106 1.98 13.73 -10.28
CA VAL A 106 0.59 14.20 -10.13
C VAL A 106 0.19 15.18 -11.23
N LEU A 107 1.07 16.10 -11.64
CA LEU A 107 0.88 16.93 -12.82
C LEU A 107 0.70 16.07 -14.08
N GLY A 108 1.46 14.98 -14.21
CA GLY A 108 1.28 14.03 -15.30
C GLY A 108 -0.11 13.39 -15.31
N LEU A 109 -0.60 12.93 -14.15
CA LEU A 109 -1.93 12.33 -14.03
C LEU A 109 -3.04 13.34 -14.36
N THR A 110 -2.96 14.54 -13.79
CA THR A 110 -3.94 15.60 -14.01
C THR A 110 -3.89 16.15 -15.44
N PHE A 111 -2.73 16.14 -16.09
CA PHE A 111 -2.59 16.50 -17.50
C PHE A 111 -3.41 15.58 -18.41
N PHE A 112 -3.42 14.27 -18.17
CA PHE A 112 -4.26 13.35 -18.95
C PHE A 112 -5.76 13.58 -18.71
N GLY A 113 -6.17 13.84 -17.47
CA GLY A 113 -7.57 14.22 -17.19
C GLY A 113 -7.97 15.51 -17.91
N HIS A 114 -7.07 16.50 -17.90
CA HIS A 114 -7.27 17.78 -18.57
C HIS A 114 -7.29 17.65 -20.10
N LEU A 115 -6.45 16.79 -20.68
CA LEU A 115 -6.48 16.44 -22.09
C LEU A 115 -7.86 15.88 -22.49
N GLY A 116 -8.39 14.98 -21.66
CA GLY A 116 -9.71 14.40 -21.88
C GLY A 116 -10.84 15.42 -21.81
N GLN A 117 -10.74 16.42 -20.92
CA GLN A 117 -11.72 17.51 -20.85
C GLN A 117 -11.66 18.45 -22.07
N VAL A 118 -10.46 18.87 -22.49
CA VAL A 118 -10.31 19.83 -23.59
C VAL A 118 -10.67 19.22 -24.95
N TYR A 119 -10.30 17.96 -25.17
CA TYR A 119 -10.60 17.25 -26.42
C TYR A 119 -11.85 16.36 -26.34
N GLN A 120 -12.57 16.37 -25.21
CA GLN A 120 -13.77 15.57 -24.97
C GLN A 120 -13.58 14.07 -25.26
N THR A 121 -12.44 13.51 -24.84
CA THR A 121 -12.11 12.11 -25.12
C THR A 121 -12.79 11.18 -24.12
N SER A 122 -13.42 10.12 -24.60
CA SER A 122 -14.05 9.08 -23.77
C SER A 122 -13.12 7.89 -23.48
N ALA A 123 -11.80 8.13 -23.43
CA ALA A 123 -10.82 7.06 -23.25
C ALA A 123 -11.02 6.38 -21.87
N PRO A 124 -11.06 5.04 -21.81
CA PRO A 124 -11.18 4.33 -20.54
C PRO A 124 -9.95 4.59 -19.67
N LEU A 125 -10.14 4.76 -18.37
CA LEU A 125 -9.13 5.25 -17.42
C LEU A 125 -7.78 4.49 -17.49
N TRP A 126 -7.79 3.18 -17.76
CA TRP A 126 -6.56 2.41 -17.87
C TRP A 126 -5.63 2.90 -19.00
N GLN A 127 -6.15 3.45 -20.11
CA GLN A 127 -5.32 3.94 -21.23
C GLN A 127 -4.41 5.10 -20.84
N PRO A 128 -4.93 6.25 -20.33
CA PRO A 128 -4.07 7.34 -19.89
C PRO A 128 -3.17 6.93 -18.72
N LEU A 129 -3.62 6.05 -17.81
CA LEU A 129 -2.76 5.56 -16.72
C LEU A 129 -1.62 4.67 -17.24
N SER A 130 -1.87 3.79 -18.22
CA SER A 130 -0.82 3.00 -18.86
C SER A 130 0.18 3.89 -19.60
N LEU A 131 -0.29 4.92 -20.31
CA LEU A 131 0.59 5.90 -20.94
C LEU A 131 1.40 6.68 -19.91
N TRP A 132 0.77 7.05 -18.78
CA TRP A 132 1.46 7.66 -17.66
C TRP A 132 2.57 6.76 -17.11
N LEU A 133 2.32 5.45 -16.95
CA LEU A 133 3.33 4.51 -16.49
C LEU A 133 4.53 4.43 -17.45
N VAL A 134 4.29 4.49 -18.75
CA VAL A 134 5.36 4.50 -19.77
C VAL A 134 6.18 5.77 -19.70
N LEU A 135 5.54 6.94 -19.55
CA LEU A 135 6.22 8.24 -19.62
C LEU A 135 6.86 8.67 -18.29
N PHE A 136 6.18 8.44 -17.16
CA PHE A 136 6.59 8.91 -15.83
C PHE A 136 7.23 7.80 -15.00
N GLY A 137 6.80 6.55 -15.18
CA GLY A 137 7.31 5.39 -14.42
C GLY A 137 8.84 5.26 -14.42
N PRO A 138 9.53 5.33 -15.57
CA PRO A 138 10.99 5.28 -15.61
C PRO A 138 11.65 6.38 -14.76
N VAL A 139 11.13 7.60 -14.81
CA VAL A 139 11.68 8.73 -14.03
C VAL A 139 11.49 8.47 -12.54
N LEU A 140 10.31 8.03 -12.11
CA LEU A 140 10.02 7.72 -10.71
C LEU A 140 10.86 6.54 -10.19
N LEU A 141 11.05 5.48 -10.98
CA LEU A 141 11.91 4.35 -10.62
C LEU A 141 13.40 4.73 -10.56
N LEU A 142 13.85 5.65 -11.41
CA LEU A 142 15.25 6.10 -11.44
C LEU A 142 15.59 7.14 -10.37
N ARG A 143 14.61 7.93 -9.90
CA ARG A 143 14.87 9.08 -9.03
C ARG A 143 14.15 9.05 -7.69
N GLY A 144 13.12 8.21 -7.51
CA GLY A 144 12.37 8.10 -6.26
C GLY A 144 13.16 7.46 -5.13
N SER A 145 13.06 8.03 -3.94
CA SER A 145 13.79 7.65 -2.72
C SER A 145 12.88 7.50 -1.50
N SER A 146 11.62 7.95 -1.55
CA SER A 146 10.68 7.90 -0.42
C SER A 146 9.41 7.10 -0.67
N TRP A 147 8.64 6.92 0.40
CA TRP A 147 7.33 6.28 0.39
C TRP A 147 6.31 7.00 -0.50
N LEU A 148 6.42 8.32 -0.66
CA LEU A 148 5.46 9.12 -1.41
C LEU A 148 5.49 8.76 -2.91
N THR A 149 6.70 8.72 -3.48
CA THR A 149 6.93 8.31 -4.87
C THR A 149 6.58 6.83 -5.07
N ALA A 150 6.87 5.97 -4.10
CA ALA A 150 6.53 4.54 -4.16
C ALA A 150 5.00 4.31 -4.17
N ILE A 151 4.24 5.00 -3.31
CA ILE A 151 2.78 4.91 -3.29
C ILE A 151 2.18 5.44 -4.58
N LEU A 152 2.68 6.57 -5.10
CA LEU A 152 2.19 7.11 -6.37
C LEU A 152 2.38 6.09 -7.50
N PHE A 153 3.59 5.55 -7.64
CA PHE A 153 3.91 4.58 -8.69
C PHE A 153 3.09 3.29 -8.55
N ALA A 154 3.06 2.69 -7.36
CA ALA A 154 2.31 1.46 -7.11
C ALA A 154 0.80 1.67 -7.26
N GLY A 155 0.28 2.80 -6.77
CA GLY A 155 -1.13 3.16 -6.86
C GLY A 155 -1.59 3.30 -8.30
N VAL A 156 -0.79 3.95 -9.17
CA VAL A 156 -1.13 4.05 -10.60
C VAL A 156 -1.07 2.69 -11.29
N ILE A 157 -0.11 1.83 -10.97
CA ILE A 157 -0.08 0.45 -11.50
C ILE A 157 -1.35 -0.31 -11.11
N VAL A 158 -1.73 -0.27 -9.83
CA VAL A 158 -2.96 -0.91 -9.34
C VAL A 158 -4.18 -0.35 -10.06
N TRP A 159 -4.36 0.96 -10.12
CA TRP A 159 -5.52 1.55 -10.78
C TRP A 159 -5.57 1.29 -12.29
N ALA A 160 -4.43 1.30 -12.98
CA ALA A 160 -4.35 0.94 -14.38
C ALA A 160 -4.76 -0.53 -14.59
N SER A 161 -4.27 -1.43 -13.73
CA SER A 161 -4.59 -2.86 -13.79
C SER A 161 -6.07 -3.14 -13.54
N TRP A 162 -6.66 -2.56 -12.50
CA TRP A 162 -8.07 -2.76 -12.18
C TRP A 162 -8.99 -2.05 -13.16
N GLY A 163 -8.65 -0.85 -13.63
CA GLY A 163 -9.38 -0.17 -14.70
C GLY A 163 -9.34 -0.93 -16.03
N PHE A 164 -8.30 -1.74 -16.27
CA PHE A 164 -8.24 -2.64 -17.41
C PHE A 164 -9.19 -3.83 -17.26
N ALA A 165 -9.35 -4.32 -16.02
CA ALA A 165 -10.23 -5.44 -15.68
C ALA A 165 -11.69 -5.04 -15.44
N ASP A 166 -12.04 -3.76 -15.57
CA ASP A 166 -13.35 -3.21 -15.22
C ASP A 166 -14.51 -3.91 -15.97
N PRO A 167 -15.35 -4.69 -15.27
CA PRO A 167 -16.46 -5.42 -15.87
C PRO A 167 -17.62 -4.50 -16.27
N VAL A 168 -17.70 -3.28 -15.76
CA VAL A 168 -18.76 -2.33 -16.13
C VAL A 168 -18.69 -1.98 -17.61
N ARG A 169 -17.51 -2.06 -18.23
CA ARG A 169 -17.32 -1.73 -19.65
C ARG A 169 -18.08 -2.64 -20.59
N THR A 170 -18.16 -3.94 -20.29
CA THR A 170 -18.92 -4.89 -21.12
C THR A 170 -20.42 -4.65 -20.98
N GLN A 171 -20.90 -4.16 -19.83
CA GLN A 171 -22.30 -3.76 -19.63
C GLN A 171 -22.70 -2.59 -20.55
N PHE A 172 -21.74 -1.74 -20.92
CA PHE A 172 -21.92 -0.64 -21.87
C PHE A 172 -21.49 -0.99 -23.31
N GLY A 173 -21.46 -2.29 -23.66
CA GLY A 173 -21.28 -2.74 -25.04
C GLY A 173 -19.83 -2.77 -25.55
N ALA A 174 -18.83 -2.66 -24.67
CA ALA A 174 -17.44 -2.87 -25.06
C ALA A 174 -17.12 -4.36 -25.27
N ASP A 175 -16.23 -4.67 -26.22
CA ASP A 175 -15.79 -6.04 -26.48
C ASP A 175 -15.21 -6.70 -25.22
N ARG A 176 -15.63 -7.95 -24.99
CA ARG A 176 -15.11 -8.77 -23.90
C ARG A 176 -13.64 -9.11 -24.16
N ARG A 177 -12.81 -8.88 -23.14
CA ARG A 177 -11.39 -9.21 -23.18
C ARG A 177 -11.17 -10.67 -22.79
N PRO A 178 -10.09 -11.32 -23.27
CA PRO A 178 -9.76 -12.66 -22.83
C PRO A 178 -9.48 -12.68 -21.33
N ASP A 179 -10.15 -13.59 -20.61
CA ASP A 179 -10.08 -13.61 -19.14
C ASP A 179 -8.65 -13.85 -18.61
N VAL A 180 -7.84 -14.65 -19.32
CA VAL A 180 -6.42 -14.84 -18.98
C VAL A 180 -5.66 -13.51 -18.98
N VAL A 181 -5.95 -12.62 -19.92
CA VAL A 181 -5.30 -11.30 -20.01
C VAL A 181 -5.75 -10.41 -18.85
N ILE A 182 -7.03 -10.51 -18.44
CA ILE A 182 -7.55 -9.83 -17.25
C ILE A 182 -6.77 -10.30 -16.01
N GLY A 183 -6.65 -11.62 -15.82
CA GLY A 183 -5.91 -12.21 -14.69
C GLY A 183 -4.43 -11.83 -14.66
N LEU A 184 -3.74 -11.88 -15.80
CA LEU A 184 -2.35 -11.43 -15.90
C LEU A 184 -2.21 -9.96 -15.51
N THR A 185 -3.10 -9.11 -16.02
CA THR A 185 -3.03 -7.65 -15.80
C THR A 185 -3.29 -7.29 -14.34
N THR A 186 -4.26 -7.92 -13.67
CA THR A 186 -4.51 -7.68 -12.24
C THR A 186 -3.50 -8.35 -11.32
N ALA A 187 -2.72 -9.31 -11.80
CA ALA A 187 -1.61 -9.88 -11.04
C ALA A 187 -0.32 -9.04 -11.12
N LEU A 188 -0.16 -8.16 -12.12
CA LEU A 188 1.04 -7.32 -12.28
C LEU A 188 1.49 -6.58 -11.01
N PRO A 189 0.62 -5.96 -10.20
CA PRO A 189 1.08 -5.23 -9.02
C PRO A 189 1.74 -6.12 -7.96
N VAL A 190 1.48 -7.44 -7.96
CA VAL A 190 2.17 -8.41 -7.09
C VAL A 190 3.67 -8.43 -7.38
N LEU A 191 4.08 -8.22 -8.64
CA LEU A 191 5.48 -8.23 -9.07
C LEU A 191 6.30 -7.06 -8.51
N LEU A 192 5.65 -6.03 -7.94
CA LEU A 192 6.34 -4.98 -7.19
C LEU A 192 7.06 -5.55 -5.95
N ALA A 193 6.53 -6.64 -5.37
CA ALA A 193 7.15 -7.30 -4.22
C ALA A 193 8.56 -7.83 -4.53
N PRO A 194 8.73 -8.77 -5.48
CA PRO A 194 10.05 -9.27 -5.85
C PRO A 194 10.94 -8.20 -6.49
N LEU A 195 10.40 -7.25 -7.26
CA LEU A 195 11.17 -6.14 -7.81
C LEU A 195 11.81 -5.29 -6.71
N GLY A 196 11.00 -4.87 -5.71
CA GLY A 196 11.47 -4.12 -4.56
C GLY A 196 12.55 -4.91 -3.81
N ALA A 197 12.26 -6.16 -3.47
CA ALA A 197 13.20 -7.04 -2.77
C ALA A 197 14.55 -7.19 -3.49
N TRP A 198 14.54 -7.34 -4.82
CA TRP A 198 15.75 -7.49 -5.63
C TRP A 198 16.57 -6.19 -5.74
N MET A 199 15.91 -5.05 -5.83
CA MET A 199 16.56 -3.74 -5.98
C MET A 199 17.19 -3.23 -4.68
N ARG A 200 16.65 -3.59 -3.51
CA ARG A 200 17.17 -3.16 -2.21
C ARG A 200 18.64 -3.49 -1.99
N GLU A 201 19.12 -4.61 -2.52
CA GLU A 201 20.52 -5.02 -2.40
C GLU A 201 21.44 -4.34 -3.43
N ARG A 202 20.88 -3.68 -4.45
CA ARG A 202 21.59 -3.17 -5.63
C ARG A 202 21.60 -1.65 -5.73
N ASP A 203 20.79 -0.98 -4.94
CA ASP A 203 20.57 0.46 -5.01
C ASP A 203 20.60 1.06 -3.61
N ALA A 204 21.23 2.22 -3.46
CA ALA A 204 21.35 2.92 -2.18
C ALA A 204 19.98 3.38 -1.61
N ARG A 205 18.92 3.40 -2.43
CA ARG A 205 17.57 3.86 -2.08
C ARG A 205 16.73 2.76 -1.41
N ASP A 206 17.26 2.12 -0.37
CA ASP A 206 16.61 1.01 0.34
C ASP A 206 15.18 1.37 0.79
N GLY A 207 14.97 2.60 1.27
CA GLY A 207 13.66 3.08 1.70
C GLY A 207 12.58 3.03 0.61
N PHE A 208 12.89 3.44 -0.61
CA PHE A 208 11.94 3.40 -1.74
C PHE A 208 11.58 1.97 -2.14
N TRP A 209 12.61 1.14 -2.34
CA TRP A 209 12.44 -0.24 -2.78
C TRP A 209 11.76 -1.12 -1.73
N CYS A 210 12.06 -0.90 -0.45
CA CYS A 210 11.36 -1.52 0.67
C CYS A 210 9.87 -1.17 0.68
N ARG A 211 9.49 0.07 0.30
CA ARG A 211 8.08 0.47 0.21
C ARG A 211 7.38 -0.19 -0.97
N LEU A 212 8.02 -0.30 -2.14
CA LEU A 212 7.47 -1.07 -3.26
C LEU A 212 7.30 -2.55 -2.91
N GLU A 213 8.27 -3.14 -2.20
CA GLU A 213 8.20 -4.52 -1.70
C GLU A 213 6.95 -4.70 -0.82
N GLN A 214 6.76 -3.82 0.16
CA GLN A 214 5.63 -3.83 1.09
C GLN A 214 4.28 -3.63 0.39
N LEU A 215 4.21 -2.73 -0.61
CA LEU A 215 2.98 -2.45 -1.36
C LEU A 215 2.57 -3.65 -2.24
N GLY A 216 3.52 -4.29 -2.92
CA GLY A 216 3.26 -5.51 -3.69
C GLY A 216 2.83 -6.68 -2.79
N PHE A 217 3.48 -6.82 -1.62
CA PHE A 217 3.10 -7.82 -0.62
C PHE A 217 1.68 -7.59 -0.09
N ALA A 218 1.37 -6.35 0.33
CA ALA A 218 0.05 -5.98 0.83
C ALA A 218 -1.04 -6.18 -0.24
N TYR A 219 -0.73 -5.85 -1.50
CA TYR A 219 -1.62 -6.08 -2.62
C TYR A 219 -1.94 -7.57 -2.82
N ALA A 220 -0.93 -8.45 -2.75
CA ALA A 220 -1.13 -9.90 -2.88
C ALA A 220 -2.03 -10.47 -1.78
N ILE A 221 -1.75 -10.14 -0.51
CA ILE A 221 -2.58 -10.58 0.63
C ILE A 221 -3.98 -9.98 0.55
N GLY A 222 -4.10 -8.72 0.15
CA GLY A 222 -5.38 -8.03 -0.03
C GLY A 222 -6.25 -8.69 -1.11
N CYS A 223 -5.69 -8.99 -2.28
CA CYS A 223 -6.42 -9.68 -3.36
C CYS A 223 -6.87 -11.08 -2.94
N ALA A 224 -6.00 -11.87 -2.32
CA ALA A 224 -6.37 -13.20 -1.83
C ALA A 224 -7.45 -13.14 -0.74
N SER A 225 -7.39 -12.12 0.13
CA SER A 225 -8.43 -11.88 1.14
C SER A 225 -9.78 -11.54 0.48
N LEU A 226 -9.79 -10.68 -0.54
CA LEU A 226 -11.00 -10.33 -1.29
C LEU A 226 -11.60 -11.55 -1.99
N VAL A 227 -10.77 -12.35 -2.66
CA VAL A 227 -11.21 -13.59 -3.33
C VAL A 227 -11.77 -14.60 -2.32
N ALA A 228 -11.12 -14.76 -1.16
CA ALA A 228 -11.61 -15.63 -0.09
C ALA A 228 -12.98 -15.19 0.46
N VAL A 229 -13.23 -13.88 0.53
CA VAL A 229 -14.54 -13.35 0.94
C VAL A 229 -15.57 -13.55 -0.18
N ALA A 230 -15.23 -13.19 -1.42
CA ALA A 230 -16.10 -13.31 -2.58
C ALA A 230 -16.56 -14.76 -2.83
N SER A 231 -15.71 -15.76 -2.54
CA SER A 231 -16.10 -17.17 -2.65
C SER A 231 -17.25 -17.57 -1.73
N GLY A 232 -17.49 -16.86 -0.63
CA GLY A 232 -18.63 -17.12 0.25
C GLY A 232 -19.98 -16.62 -0.31
N PHE A 233 -19.97 -15.81 -1.36
CA PHE A 233 -21.16 -15.21 -1.98
C PHE A 233 -21.52 -15.80 -3.35
N GLY A 234 -20.84 -16.87 -3.77
CA GLY A 234 -21.08 -17.54 -5.05
C GLY A 234 -20.66 -16.76 -6.30
N GLU A 235 -19.75 -15.80 -6.16
CA GLU A 235 -19.23 -15.02 -7.29
C GLU A 235 -18.18 -15.78 -8.13
N MET A 236 -17.83 -17.02 -7.75
CA MET A 236 -16.68 -17.76 -8.30
C MET A 236 -16.94 -18.42 -9.66
N ASP A 237 -18.21 -18.59 -10.03
CA ASP A 237 -18.64 -19.09 -11.35
C ASP A 237 -18.86 -17.97 -12.37
N GLY A 238 -18.52 -16.73 -11.99
CA GLY A 238 -18.64 -15.55 -12.84
C GLY A 238 -17.59 -15.43 -13.94
N ASP A 239 -17.90 -14.54 -14.88
CA ASP A 239 -17.01 -14.13 -15.96
C ASP A 239 -15.96 -13.09 -15.51
N GLY A 240 -14.94 -12.87 -16.35
CA GLY A 240 -13.93 -11.83 -16.11
C GLY A 240 -12.95 -12.20 -15.00
N LEU A 241 -12.90 -11.42 -13.91
CA LEU A 241 -11.91 -11.58 -12.83
C LEU A 241 -12.03 -12.90 -12.07
N PHE A 242 -13.24 -13.42 -11.93
CA PHE A 242 -13.50 -14.67 -11.21
C PHE A 242 -13.50 -15.89 -12.11
N SER A 243 -13.30 -15.72 -13.42
CA SER A 243 -13.25 -16.87 -14.32
C SER A 243 -12.01 -17.73 -14.07
N PHE A 244 -12.09 -19.00 -14.48
CA PHE A 244 -11.01 -19.96 -14.29
C PHE A 244 -9.69 -19.47 -14.92
N GLY A 245 -9.76 -18.95 -16.14
CA GLY A 245 -8.58 -18.46 -16.85
C GLY A 245 -7.90 -17.28 -16.13
N ALA A 246 -8.68 -16.34 -15.61
CA ALA A 246 -8.17 -15.19 -14.89
C ALA A 246 -7.50 -15.60 -13.56
N GLN A 247 -8.16 -16.46 -12.78
CA GLN A 247 -7.61 -16.90 -11.50
C GLN A 247 -6.37 -17.78 -11.67
N MET A 248 -6.33 -18.66 -12.67
CA MET A 248 -5.13 -19.46 -12.94
C MET A 248 -3.94 -18.57 -13.30
N ALA A 249 -4.15 -17.52 -14.11
CA ALA A 249 -3.11 -16.55 -14.38
C ALA A 249 -2.61 -15.85 -13.10
N GLN A 250 -3.52 -15.43 -12.22
CA GLN A 250 -3.15 -14.80 -10.93
C GLN A 250 -2.37 -15.75 -10.02
N VAL A 251 -2.78 -17.02 -9.93
CA VAL A 251 -2.10 -18.05 -9.15
C VAL A 251 -0.68 -18.27 -9.68
N ILE A 252 -0.52 -18.44 -11.00
CA ILE A 252 0.79 -18.64 -11.64
C ILE A 252 1.71 -17.45 -11.38
N VAL A 253 1.23 -16.23 -11.58
CA VAL A 253 2.01 -15.01 -11.33
C VAL A 253 2.34 -14.86 -9.84
N GLY A 254 1.41 -15.17 -8.94
CA GLY A 254 1.63 -15.12 -7.50
C GLY A 254 2.69 -16.13 -7.03
N LEU A 255 2.64 -17.37 -7.53
CA LEU A 255 3.65 -18.39 -7.23
C LEU A 255 5.02 -18.03 -7.83
N ALA A 256 5.06 -17.48 -9.04
CA ALA A 256 6.29 -16.96 -9.63
C ALA A 256 6.87 -15.82 -8.80
N ALA A 257 6.03 -14.88 -8.35
CA ALA A 257 6.46 -13.77 -7.48
C ALA A 257 6.99 -14.27 -6.13
N ALA A 258 6.37 -15.29 -5.54
CA ALA A 258 6.84 -15.94 -4.33
C ALA A 258 8.22 -16.58 -4.52
N ALA A 259 8.43 -17.32 -5.61
CA ALA A 259 9.74 -17.91 -5.94
C ALA A 259 10.82 -16.82 -6.14
N LEU A 260 10.48 -15.75 -6.85
CA LEU A 260 11.37 -14.61 -7.04
C LEU A 260 11.71 -13.90 -5.72
N LEU A 261 10.77 -13.77 -4.78
CA LEU A 261 11.01 -13.19 -3.45
C LEU A 261 12.01 -14.03 -2.64
N VAL A 262 11.86 -15.36 -2.64
CA VAL A 262 12.79 -16.27 -1.96
C VAL A 262 14.18 -16.20 -2.60
N GLY A 263 14.24 -16.10 -3.92
CA GLY A 263 15.50 -15.94 -4.66
C GLY A 263 16.17 -14.59 -4.44
N ALA A 264 15.38 -13.51 -4.34
CA ALA A 264 15.85 -12.14 -4.19
C ALA A 264 16.36 -11.82 -2.79
N ARG A 265 15.75 -12.38 -1.73
CA ARG A 265 16.19 -12.19 -0.34
C ARG A 265 16.56 -13.51 0.31
N ARG A 266 17.87 -13.77 0.37
CA ARG A 266 18.39 -14.96 1.06
C ARG A 266 18.24 -14.79 2.58
N GLY A 267 17.48 -15.70 3.21
CA GLY A 267 17.31 -15.74 4.67
C GLY A 267 15.85 -15.90 5.12
N ARG A 268 15.65 -15.92 6.44
CA ARG A 268 14.33 -16.17 7.06
C ARG A 268 13.27 -15.15 6.63
N SER A 269 13.64 -13.88 6.52
CA SER A 269 12.73 -12.81 6.08
C SER A 269 12.25 -12.99 4.63
N GLY A 270 13.11 -13.40 3.70
CA GLY A 270 12.70 -13.63 2.31
C GLY A 270 11.84 -14.88 2.15
N GLN A 271 12.19 -15.95 2.86
CA GLN A 271 11.38 -17.17 2.96
C GLN A 271 9.99 -16.90 3.56
N ALA A 272 9.90 -16.07 4.60
CA ALA A 272 8.63 -15.64 5.17
C ALA A 272 7.76 -14.89 4.14
N LEU A 273 8.35 -13.93 3.41
CA LEU A 273 7.61 -13.15 2.40
C LEU A 273 7.11 -14.07 1.28
N GLY A 274 8.00 -14.86 0.71
CA GLY A 274 7.67 -15.80 -0.35
C GLY A 274 6.61 -16.81 0.10
N GLY A 275 6.74 -17.37 1.32
CA GLY A 275 5.76 -18.30 1.88
C GLY A 275 4.37 -17.67 2.05
N ALA A 276 4.29 -16.43 2.53
CA ALA A 276 3.02 -15.71 2.66
C ALA A 276 2.39 -15.36 1.30
N VAL A 277 3.18 -14.93 0.31
CA VAL A 277 2.69 -14.68 -1.06
C VAL A 277 2.25 -15.99 -1.75
N ALA A 278 2.99 -17.08 -1.56
CA ALA A 278 2.59 -18.40 -2.04
C ALA A 278 1.28 -18.86 -1.37
N GLY A 279 1.14 -18.66 -0.06
CA GLY A 279 -0.10 -18.90 0.68
C GLY A 279 -1.28 -18.12 0.10
N ALA A 280 -1.09 -16.84 -0.22
CA ALA A 280 -2.11 -16.02 -0.88
C ALA A 280 -2.49 -16.55 -2.28
N ALA A 281 -1.53 -16.97 -3.10
CA ALA A 281 -1.81 -17.60 -4.39
C ALA A 281 -2.60 -18.92 -4.23
N LEU A 282 -2.22 -19.76 -3.26
CA LEU A 282 -2.94 -20.99 -2.94
C LEU A 282 -4.36 -20.70 -2.42
N THR A 283 -4.55 -19.64 -1.65
CA THR A 283 -5.89 -19.20 -1.22
C THR A 283 -6.78 -18.89 -2.42
N ILE A 284 -6.29 -18.18 -3.44
CA ILE A 284 -7.06 -17.91 -4.67
C ILE A 284 -7.47 -19.22 -5.36
N LEU A 285 -6.55 -20.19 -5.45
CA LEU A 285 -6.83 -21.51 -6.01
C LEU A 285 -7.90 -22.27 -5.20
N LEU A 286 -7.75 -22.33 -3.88
CA LEU A 286 -8.64 -23.05 -2.98
C LEU A 286 -10.04 -22.41 -2.91
N SER A 287 -10.16 -21.10 -3.05
CA SER A 287 -11.45 -20.40 -3.09
C SER A 287 -12.39 -20.96 -4.16
N ARG A 288 -11.89 -21.48 -5.28
CA ARG A 288 -12.75 -22.13 -6.30
C ARG A 288 -13.32 -23.46 -5.82
N MET A 289 -12.60 -24.18 -4.97
CA MET A 289 -12.99 -25.53 -4.54
C MET A 289 -14.02 -25.49 -3.40
N ILE A 290 -14.17 -24.34 -2.74
CA ILE A 290 -14.94 -24.20 -1.51
C ILE A 290 -16.46 -24.00 -1.77
N GLY A 291 -16.87 -23.64 -2.99
CA GLY A 291 -18.26 -23.37 -3.33
C GLY A 291 -18.89 -22.24 -2.51
N ASP A 292 -20.21 -22.08 -2.57
CA ASP A 292 -20.96 -20.94 -2.01
C ASP A 292 -21.15 -20.98 -0.48
N SER A 293 -20.20 -21.58 0.24
CA SER A 293 -20.27 -21.73 1.70
C SER A 293 -19.60 -20.57 2.41
N GLN A 294 -20.38 -19.69 3.03
CA GLN A 294 -19.88 -18.58 3.87
C GLN A 294 -18.95 -19.06 4.99
N LEU A 295 -19.27 -20.20 5.61
CA LEU A 295 -18.44 -20.79 6.66
C LEU A 295 -17.07 -21.18 6.14
N ALA A 296 -17.03 -21.90 5.01
CA ALA A 296 -15.76 -22.39 4.46
C ALA A 296 -14.93 -21.24 3.86
N ALA A 297 -15.56 -20.24 3.25
CA ALA A 297 -14.92 -18.98 2.84
C ALA A 297 -14.30 -18.23 4.04
N GLY A 298 -15.04 -18.14 5.15
CA GLY A 298 -14.53 -17.57 6.40
C GLY A 298 -13.35 -18.34 6.98
N ILE A 299 -13.40 -19.67 6.96
CA ILE A 299 -12.28 -20.54 7.40
C ILE A 299 -11.05 -20.34 6.50
N LEU A 300 -11.23 -20.28 5.18
CA LEU A 300 -10.13 -20.04 4.24
C LEU A 300 -9.48 -18.68 4.45
N PHE A 301 -10.28 -17.63 4.67
CA PHE A 301 -9.76 -16.30 5.04
C PHE A 301 -8.92 -16.37 6.32
N MET A 302 -9.44 -17.02 7.37
CA MET A 302 -8.69 -17.18 8.62
C MET A 302 -7.41 -17.99 8.42
N ALA A 303 -7.45 -19.05 7.59
CA ALA A 303 -6.28 -19.85 7.27
C ALA A 303 -5.20 -19.03 6.55
N LEU A 304 -5.58 -18.17 5.59
CA LEU A 304 -4.66 -17.22 4.96
C LEU A 304 -3.96 -16.34 6.00
N TRP A 305 -4.73 -15.69 6.88
CA TRP A 305 -4.16 -14.76 7.87
C TRP A 305 -3.38 -15.45 8.99
N VAL A 306 -3.74 -16.69 9.36
CA VAL A 306 -2.90 -17.54 10.23
C VAL A 306 -1.58 -17.87 9.54
N GLY A 307 -1.59 -18.21 8.25
CA GLY A 307 -0.38 -18.41 7.44
C GLY A 307 0.50 -17.15 7.41
N VAL A 308 -0.10 -15.97 7.20
CA VAL A 308 0.60 -14.68 7.28
C VAL A 308 1.17 -14.43 8.68
N ALA A 309 0.45 -14.77 9.75
CA ALA A 309 0.92 -14.63 11.13
C ALA A 309 2.14 -15.55 11.40
N LEU A 310 2.10 -16.80 10.94
CA LEU A 310 3.21 -17.75 11.06
C LEU A 310 4.44 -17.27 10.26
N ALA A 311 4.23 -16.79 9.04
CA ALA A 311 5.28 -16.18 8.24
C ALA A 311 5.89 -14.95 8.94
N ALA A 312 5.05 -14.08 9.53
CA ALA A 312 5.50 -12.91 10.27
C ALA A 312 6.30 -13.29 11.53
N LEU A 313 5.92 -14.37 12.23
CA LEU A 313 6.71 -14.90 13.35
C LEU A 313 8.06 -15.43 12.89
N TYR A 314 8.09 -16.21 11.81
CA TYR A 314 9.32 -16.75 11.22
C TYR A 314 10.27 -15.65 10.72
N GLY A 315 9.71 -14.59 10.14
CA GLY A 315 10.44 -13.41 9.64
C GLY A 315 10.75 -12.35 10.71
N GLY A 316 10.21 -12.45 11.93
CA GLY A 316 10.42 -11.50 13.03
C GLY A 316 9.62 -10.19 12.94
N TRP A 317 8.54 -10.13 12.14
CA TRP A 317 7.77 -8.90 11.91
C TRP A 317 6.61 -8.73 12.90
N ARG A 318 6.91 -8.18 14.08
CA ARG A 318 5.93 -8.01 15.17
C ARG A 318 4.65 -7.26 14.75
N GLY A 319 4.77 -6.21 13.94
CA GLY A 319 3.63 -5.42 13.48
C GLY A 319 2.70 -6.20 12.54
N VAL A 320 3.27 -6.95 11.60
CA VAL A 320 2.49 -7.80 10.66
C VAL A 320 1.81 -8.94 11.41
N PHE A 321 2.49 -9.54 12.39
CA PHE A 321 1.89 -10.55 13.26
C PHE A 321 0.67 -10.01 14.02
N GLN A 322 0.78 -8.83 14.64
CA GLN A 322 -0.33 -8.19 15.35
C GLN A 322 -1.49 -7.87 14.41
N LEU A 323 -1.19 -7.35 13.21
CA LEU A 323 -2.21 -7.08 12.20
C LEU A 323 -2.94 -8.37 11.78
N ALA A 324 -2.21 -9.47 11.58
CA ALA A 324 -2.79 -10.74 11.19
C ALA A 324 -3.69 -11.33 12.29
N VAL A 325 -3.27 -11.25 13.55
CA VAL A 325 -4.12 -11.64 14.69
C VAL A 325 -5.38 -10.77 14.76
N ALA A 326 -5.26 -9.46 14.54
CA ALA A 326 -6.41 -8.57 14.51
C ALA A 326 -7.37 -8.91 13.35
N ALA A 327 -6.85 -9.20 12.16
CA ALA A 327 -7.67 -9.60 11.00
C ALA A 327 -8.47 -10.89 11.27
N VAL A 328 -7.85 -11.91 11.89
CA VAL A 328 -8.54 -13.14 12.30
C VAL A 328 -9.60 -12.84 13.36
N ALA A 329 -9.27 -12.03 14.37
CA ALA A 329 -10.23 -11.64 15.41
C ALA A 329 -11.45 -10.91 14.84
N VAL A 330 -11.24 -9.94 13.93
CA VAL A 330 -12.32 -9.23 13.25
C VAL A 330 -13.16 -10.20 12.41
N ARG A 331 -12.53 -11.11 11.66
CA ARG A 331 -13.28 -12.08 10.86
C ARG A 331 -14.12 -13.03 11.73
N LEU A 332 -13.63 -13.45 12.89
CA LEU A 332 -14.40 -14.27 13.84
C LEU A 332 -15.67 -13.55 14.32
N VAL A 333 -15.57 -12.24 14.60
CA VAL A 333 -16.75 -11.43 14.95
C VAL A 333 -17.72 -11.37 13.78
N ILE A 334 -17.24 -11.08 12.56
CA ILE A 334 -18.10 -11.02 11.36
C ILE A 334 -18.80 -12.36 11.11
N LEU A 335 -18.06 -13.47 11.20
CA LEU A 335 -18.59 -14.81 11.01
C LEU A 335 -19.69 -15.15 12.03
N SER A 336 -19.60 -14.63 13.26
CA SER A 336 -20.65 -14.82 14.28
C SER A 336 -21.97 -14.15 13.91
N PHE A 337 -21.92 -13.06 13.13
CA PHE A 337 -23.11 -12.42 12.58
C PHE A 337 -23.60 -13.15 11.32
N GLU A 338 -22.69 -13.59 10.44
CA GLU A 338 -23.05 -14.32 9.20
C GLU A 338 -23.78 -15.63 9.49
N LEU A 339 -23.39 -16.36 10.55
CA LEU A 339 -23.99 -17.65 10.92
C LEU A 339 -25.25 -17.54 11.78
N ALA A 340 -25.54 -16.37 12.34
CA ALA A 340 -26.67 -16.20 13.24
C ALA A 340 -27.95 -15.89 12.45
N SER A 341 -28.99 -16.70 12.64
CA SER A 341 -30.32 -16.43 12.08
C SER A 341 -31.08 -15.34 12.82
N ASP A 342 -30.77 -15.10 14.11
CA ASP A 342 -31.55 -14.24 15.01
C ASP A 342 -30.65 -13.49 16.01
N LEU A 343 -31.18 -12.44 16.64
CA LEU A 343 -30.43 -11.59 17.59
C LEU A 343 -29.86 -12.36 18.81
N LEU A 344 -30.56 -13.40 19.26
CA LEU A 344 -30.15 -14.19 20.43
C LEU A 344 -28.98 -15.12 20.08
N THR A 345 -29.00 -15.74 18.89
CA THR A 345 -27.89 -16.57 18.39
C THR A 345 -26.69 -15.70 18.02
N SER A 346 -26.92 -14.49 17.52
CA SER A 346 -25.87 -13.46 17.31
C SER A 346 -25.23 -13.02 18.64
N GLY A 347 -26.03 -12.79 19.68
CA GLY A 347 -25.52 -12.45 21.02
C GLY A 347 -24.63 -13.55 21.62
N PHE A 348 -25.05 -14.82 21.54
CA PHE A 348 -24.24 -15.95 21.99
C PHE A 348 -22.97 -16.13 21.12
N GLY A 349 -23.10 -15.96 19.80
CA GLY A 349 -21.99 -15.98 18.85
C GLY A 349 -20.94 -14.92 19.17
N LEU A 350 -21.35 -13.72 19.55
CA LEU A 350 -20.45 -12.62 19.93
C LEU A 350 -19.69 -12.92 21.24
N ILE A 351 -20.38 -13.52 22.23
CA ILE A 351 -19.74 -13.95 23.49
C ILE A 351 -18.70 -15.04 23.21
N LEU A 352 -19.04 -16.05 22.41
CA LEU A 352 -18.13 -17.12 22.04
C LEU A 352 -16.94 -16.58 21.21
N ALA A 353 -17.18 -15.68 20.26
CA ALA A 353 -16.14 -15.00 19.50
C ALA A 353 -15.22 -14.17 20.43
N GLY A 354 -15.79 -13.45 21.40
CA GLY A 354 -15.03 -12.72 22.42
C GLY A 354 -14.10 -13.63 23.24
N LEU A 355 -14.61 -14.76 23.73
CA LEU A 355 -13.82 -15.77 24.45
C LEU A 355 -12.71 -16.36 23.57
N LEU A 356 -13.02 -16.65 22.31
CA LEU A 356 -12.07 -17.18 21.34
C LEU A 356 -10.96 -16.16 21.03
N ILE A 357 -11.30 -14.87 20.87
CA ILE A 357 -10.35 -13.78 20.68
C ILE A 357 -9.43 -13.66 21.88
N PHE A 358 -9.96 -13.71 23.12
CA PHE A 358 -9.12 -13.73 24.32
C PHE A 358 -8.18 -14.94 24.34
N GLY A 359 -8.67 -16.12 23.97
CA GLY A 359 -7.86 -17.33 23.85
C GLY A 359 -6.73 -17.20 22.82
N ILE A 360 -7.05 -16.68 21.62
CA ILE A 360 -6.08 -16.43 20.54
C ILE A 360 -5.06 -15.38 20.97
N ALA A 361 -5.48 -14.28 21.59
CA ALA A 361 -4.60 -13.23 22.08
C ALA A 361 -3.64 -13.77 23.16
N TRP A 362 -4.16 -14.58 24.10
CA TRP A 362 -3.34 -15.23 25.11
C TRP A 362 -2.33 -16.21 24.51
N ALA A 363 -2.77 -17.04 23.55
CA ALA A 363 -1.91 -17.98 22.83
C ALA A 363 -0.83 -17.24 22.01
N ALA A 364 -1.20 -16.16 21.32
CA ALA A 364 -0.29 -15.31 20.57
C ALA A 364 0.78 -14.68 21.47
N VAL A 365 0.40 -14.15 22.64
CA VAL A 365 1.35 -13.63 23.63
C VAL A 365 2.27 -14.73 24.13
N ARG A 366 1.73 -15.91 24.46
CA ARG A 366 2.53 -17.05 24.96
C ARG A 366 3.53 -17.56 23.91
N LEU A 367 3.10 -17.66 22.66
CA LEU A 367 3.94 -18.08 21.54
C LEU A 367 5.02 -17.04 21.24
N SER A 368 4.68 -15.74 21.26
CA SER A 368 5.64 -14.66 21.07
C SER A 368 6.73 -14.61 22.15
N ARG A 369 6.40 -14.97 23.40
CA ARG A 369 7.36 -15.03 24.52
C ARG A 369 8.28 -16.24 24.44
N ARG A 370 7.81 -17.37 23.92
CA ARG A 370 8.62 -18.60 23.75
C ARG A 370 9.58 -18.53 22.57
N LEU A 371 9.23 -17.75 21.55
CA LEU A 371 10.02 -17.61 20.31
C LEU A 371 10.76 -16.26 20.23
N ALA A 372 10.65 -15.41 21.25
CA ALA A 372 11.49 -14.23 21.35
C ALA A 372 12.95 -14.71 21.47
N PRO A 373 13.87 -14.24 20.60
CA PRO A 373 15.28 -14.58 20.76
C PRO A 373 15.72 -14.18 22.17
N GLU A 374 16.50 -15.03 22.82
CA GLU A 374 17.14 -14.69 24.09
C GLU A 374 17.78 -13.32 23.92
N ARG A 375 17.48 -12.39 24.84
CA ARG A 375 18.24 -11.16 24.94
C ARG A 375 19.67 -11.60 25.12
N GLY A 376 20.49 -11.46 24.07
CA GLY A 376 21.92 -11.66 24.16
C GLY A 376 22.41 -10.84 25.34
N GLU A 377 22.86 -11.56 26.35
CA GLU A 377 23.78 -11.06 27.36
C GLU A 377 25.01 -10.50 26.62
N GLY A 378 25.55 -9.41 27.14
CA GLY A 378 26.50 -8.57 26.43
C GLY A 378 27.79 -9.28 26.00
N ALA A 379 28.31 -8.80 24.88
CA ALA A 379 29.73 -8.61 24.61
C ALA A 379 29.86 -7.45 23.62
#